data_AF-A0AAW2H7F7-F1
#
_entry.id   AF-A0AAW2H7F7-F1
#
_cell.length_a   1.000
_cell.length_b   1.000
_cell.length_c   1.000
_cell.angle_alpha   90.00
_cell.angle_beta   90.00
_cell.angle_gamma   90.00
#
_symmetry.space_group_name_H-M   'P 1'
#
loop_
_entity.id
_entity.type
_entity.pdbx_description
1 polymer ?
#
loop_
_entity_poly.entity_id
_entity_poly.type
_entity_poly.pdbx_seq_one_letter_code
_entity_poly.pdbx_strand_id
1 'polypeptide(L)'
;MRFCPYEDILTTGHQQGVSNLIVPGSGDPVFDTVEDNPFETKRERQNREVKLLLEKVPYEFIGMKGFEFRDDAAKNTGLQKDRGGGRHRTALDRFYRR
;
A
#
# COMPACT_ATOMS: atom_id res chain seq x y z
N MET A 1 1.03 10.42 -26.03
CA MET A 1 1.35 11.55 -25.13
C MET A 1 1.66 10.99 -23.75
N ARG A 2 2.52 11.62 -22.97
CA ARG A 2 2.88 11.21 -21.60
C ARG A 2 3.12 12.45 -20.74
N PHE A 3 2.55 12.47 -19.54
CA PHE A 3 2.89 13.48 -18.53
C PHE A 3 4.14 13.07 -17.77
N CYS A 4 4.92 14.05 -17.33
CA CYS A 4 5.97 13.83 -16.33
C CYS A 4 5.31 13.79 -14.93
N PRO A 5 5.53 12.76 -14.10
CA PRO A 5 4.82 12.61 -12.81
C PRO A 5 5.04 13.77 -11.84
N TYR A 6 6.24 14.37 -11.82
CA TYR A 6 6.68 15.34 -10.82
C TYR A 6 7.01 16.71 -11.40
N GLU A 7 6.75 16.91 -12.71
CA GLU A 7 7.04 18.15 -13.41
C GLU A 7 5.85 18.55 -14.27
N ASP A 8 5.66 19.85 -14.44
CA ASP A 8 4.58 20.41 -15.25
C ASP A 8 4.86 20.33 -16.76
N ILE A 9 5.12 19.10 -17.24
CA ILE A 9 5.54 18.81 -18.63
C ILE A 9 4.66 17.72 -19.24
N LEU A 10 4.08 18.02 -20.40
CA LEU A 10 3.42 17.06 -21.28
C LEU A 10 4.29 16.80 -22.51
N THR A 11 4.74 15.57 -22.67
CA THR A 11 5.48 15.11 -23.85
C THR A 11 4.53 14.52 -24.88
N THR A 12 4.55 15.07 -26.10
CA THR A 12 3.79 14.57 -27.25
C THR A 12 4.75 14.09 -28.34
N GLY A 13 4.53 12.87 -28.82
CA GLY A 13 5.21 12.33 -30.00
C GLY A 13 4.34 12.53 -31.23
N HIS A 14 4.91 13.10 -32.29
CA HIS A 14 4.26 13.36 -33.58
C HIS A 14 5.18 12.94 -34.74
N GLN A 15 4.69 12.95 -35.98
CA GLN A 15 5.47 12.51 -37.15
C GLN A 15 6.83 13.21 -37.30
N GLN A 16 6.94 14.46 -36.84
CA GLN A 16 8.17 15.27 -36.90
C GLN A 16 9.11 15.09 -35.68
N GLY A 17 8.84 14.14 -34.77
CA GLY A 17 9.64 13.93 -33.56
C GLY A 17 8.86 14.06 -32.26
N VAL A 18 9.48 14.66 -31.24
CA VAL A 18 8.91 14.80 -29.89
C VAL A 18 8.92 16.27 -29.49
N SER A 19 7.81 16.74 -28.91
CA SER A 19 7.67 18.08 -28.35
C SER A 19 7.25 18.03 -26.88
N ASN A 20 7.81 18.94 -26.07
CA ASN A 20 7.46 19.11 -24.67
C ASN A 20 6.68 20.41 -24.49
N LEU A 21 5.49 20.31 -23.91
CA LEU A 21 4.62 21.43 -23.62
C LEU A 21 4.58 21.63 -22.10
N ILE A 22 4.71 22.89 -21.66
CA ILE A 22 4.53 23.23 -20.24
C ILE A 22 3.03 23.24 -19.94
N VAL A 23 2.61 22.41 -18.99
CA VAL A 23 1.20 22.31 -18.55
C VAL A 23 1.16 22.54 -17.04
N PRO A 24 0.82 23.77 -16.59
CA PRO A 24 0.83 24.12 -15.18
C PRO A 24 -0.12 23.24 -14.35
N GLY A 25 0.35 22.76 -13.20
CA GLY A 25 -0.44 21.94 -12.28
C GLY A 25 -0.73 20.53 -12.76
N SER A 26 0.12 19.97 -13.63
CA SER A 26 -0.01 18.60 -14.13
C SER A 26 0.88 17.59 -13.39
N GLY A 27 1.96 18.04 -12.75
CA GLY A 27 2.79 17.21 -11.89
C GLY A 27 2.34 17.25 -10.42
N ASP A 28 2.52 16.14 -9.70
CA ASP A 28 2.38 16.11 -8.24
C ASP A 28 3.69 16.60 -7.61
N PRO A 29 3.70 17.70 -6.83
CA PRO A 29 4.91 18.16 -6.17
C PRO A 29 5.41 17.23 -5.05
N VAL A 30 4.53 16.34 -4.53
CA VAL A 30 4.86 15.43 -3.44
C VAL A 30 5.29 14.09 -4.02
N PHE A 31 6.58 13.79 -3.93
CA PHE A 31 7.13 12.49 -4.30
C PHE A 31 7.51 11.66 -3.07
N ASP A 32 7.37 10.34 -3.17
CA ASP A 32 7.82 9.41 -2.14
C ASP A 32 9.28 9.05 -2.39
N THR A 33 10.16 9.46 -1.47
CA THR A 33 11.61 9.24 -1.59
C THR A 33 12.01 7.76 -1.54
N VAL A 34 11.17 6.89 -0.97
CA VAL A 34 11.46 5.46 -0.85
C VAL A 34 11.04 4.71 -2.09
N GLU A 35 9.84 5.00 -2.60
CA GLU A 35 9.23 4.23 -3.67
C GLU A 35 9.42 4.85 -5.06
N ASP A 36 9.48 6.17 -5.22
CA ASP A 36 9.70 6.82 -6.52
C ASP A 36 10.40 8.18 -6.42
N ASN A 37 11.73 8.12 -6.28
CA ASN A 37 12.59 9.30 -6.14
C ASN A 37 13.17 9.76 -7.49
N PRO A 38 12.82 10.98 -7.98
CA PRO A 38 13.39 11.53 -9.21
C PRO A 38 14.90 11.85 -9.10
N PHE A 39 15.42 11.99 -7.88
CA PHE A 39 16.82 12.34 -7.61
C PHE A 39 17.64 11.15 -7.06
N GLU A 40 17.27 9.92 -7.42
CA GLU A 40 17.95 8.71 -6.94
C GLU A 40 19.42 8.64 -7.36
N THR A 41 20.28 8.22 -6.43
CA THR A 41 21.68 7.90 -6.74
C THR A 41 21.79 6.55 -7.46
N LYS A 42 22.91 6.31 -8.16
CA LYS A 42 23.15 5.02 -8.85
C LYS A 42 23.00 3.80 -7.93
N ARG A 43 23.42 3.94 -6.67
CA ARG A 43 23.35 2.86 -5.67
C ARG A 43 21.92 2.62 -5.21
N GLU A 44 21.16 3.69 -4.97
CA GLU A 44 19.74 3.58 -4.59
C GLU A 44 18.93 2.94 -5.70
N ARG A 45 19.14 3.34 -6.96
CA ARG A 45 18.52 2.71 -8.12
C ARG A 45 18.78 1.21 -8.19
N GLN A 46 20.04 0.79 -8.05
CA GLN A 46 20.42 -0.63 -8.07
C GLN A 46 19.70 -1.43 -6.96
N ASN A 47 19.66 -0.88 -5.75
CA ASN A 47 18.98 -1.53 -4.63
C ASN A 47 17.46 -1.59 -4.84
N ARG A 48 16.85 -0.52 -5.36
CA ARG A 48 15.42 -0.44 -5.69
C ARG A 48 15.03 -1.46 -6.75
N GLU A 49 15.81 -1.56 -7.82
CA GLU A 49 15.60 -2.56 -8.88
C GLU A 49 15.62 -3.99 -8.31
N VAL A 50 16.58 -4.32 -7.44
CA VAL A 50 16.63 -5.63 -6.79
C VAL A 50 15.42 -5.86 -5.88
N LYS A 51 15.03 -4.88 -5.08
CA LYS A 51 13.85 -4.98 -4.19
C LYS A 51 12.57 -5.23 -5.00
N LEU A 52 12.36 -4.47 -6.08
CA LEU A 52 11.19 -4.64 -6.96
C LEU A 52 11.14 -6.01 -7.65
N LEU A 53 12.30 -6.60 -7.95
CA LEU A 53 12.38 -7.96 -8.50
C LEU A 53 12.02 -9.02 -7.46
N LEU A 54 12.48 -8.87 -6.21
CA LEU A 54 12.20 -9.81 -5.12
C LEU A 54 10.74 -9.75 -4.66
N GLU A 55 10.15 -8.56 -4.63
CA GLU A 55 8.77 -8.30 -4.19
C GLU A 55 7.76 -8.35 -5.35
N LYS A 56 8.18 -8.79 -6.54
CA LYS A 56 7.33 -8.82 -7.73
C LYS A 56 6.05 -9.63 -7.47
N VAL A 57 4.91 -8.97 -7.62
CA VAL A 57 3.59 -9.57 -7.45
C VAL A 57 3.35 -10.69 -8.49
N PRO A 58 3.00 -11.93 -8.05
CA PRO A 58 2.55 -13.00 -8.95
C PRO A 58 1.33 -12.62 -9.79
N TYR A 59 1.21 -13.23 -10.97
CA TYR A 59 0.10 -12.95 -11.90
C TYR A 59 -1.28 -13.27 -11.30
N GLU A 60 -1.35 -14.21 -10.36
CA GLU A 60 -2.59 -14.67 -9.71
C GLU A 60 -3.27 -13.58 -8.86
N PHE A 61 -2.52 -12.54 -8.47
CA PHE A 61 -3.07 -11.41 -7.70
C PHE A 61 -3.61 -10.28 -8.57
N ILE A 62 -3.59 -10.42 -9.91
CA ILE A 62 -4.11 -9.41 -10.84
C ILE A 62 -5.57 -9.76 -11.16
N GLY A 63 -6.51 -8.95 -10.65
CA GLY A 63 -7.94 -9.14 -10.85
C GLY A 63 -8.70 -7.84 -11.02
N MET A 64 -9.97 -7.94 -11.45
CA MET A 64 -10.85 -6.78 -11.64
C MET A 64 -11.20 -6.05 -10.33
N LYS A 65 -11.15 -6.77 -9.21
CA LYS A 65 -11.30 -6.21 -7.87
C LYS A 65 -9.94 -6.25 -7.19
N GLY A 66 -9.61 -5.18 -6.46
CA GLY A 66 -8.48 -5.20 -5.53
C GLY A 66 -8.64 -6.35 -4.54
N PHE A 67 -7.51 -6.79 -3.98
CA PHE A 67 -7.46 -7.89 -3.01
C PHE A 67 -8.31 -7.54 -1.78
N GLU A 68 -9.60 -7.88 -1.83
CA GLU A 68 -10.48 -7.81 -0.68
C GLU A 68 -10.05 -8.94 0.25
N PHE A 69 -9.43 -8.58 1.38
CA PHE A 69 -9.25 -9.51 2.48
C PHE A 69 -10.63 -10.00 2.89
N ARG A 70 -11.01 -11.21 2.45
CA ARG A 70 -12.12 -11.92 3.04
C ARG A 70 -11.65 -12.33 4.42
N ASP A 71 -12.07 -11.56 5.42
CA ASP A 71 -12.00 -11.95 6.82
C ASP A 71 -12.88 -13.20 7.02
N ASP A 72 -12.45 -14.36 6.54
CA ASP A 72 -13.00 -15.68 6.91
C ASP A 72 -12.49 -16.07 8.33
N ALA A 73 -12.28 -15.07 9.19
CA ALA A 73 -11.84 -15.17 10.58
C ALA A 73 -13.01 -15.04 11.55
N ALA A 74 -14.07 -15.84 11.39
CA ALA A 74 -15.15 -15.91 12.40
C ALA A 74 -15.97 -17.20 12.37
N LYS A 75 -15.36 -18.40 12.28
CA LYS A 75 -16.09 -19.66 12.55
C LYS A 75 -15.36 -20.71 13.39
N ASN A 76 -14.23 -20.38 14.01
CA ASN A 76 -13.54 -21.29 14.94
C ASN A 76 -13.25 -20.68 16.32
N THR A 77 -14.15 -19.84 16.81
CA THR A 77 -14.29 -19.58 18.25
C THR A 77 -15.54 -20.29 18.74
N GLY A 78 -15.44 -21.61 18.84
CA GLY A 78 -16.25 -22.38 19.78
C GLY A 78 -15.87 -21.97 21.19
N LEU A 79 -16.31 -20.80 21.65
CA LEU A 79 -16.46 -20.55 23.07
C LEU A 79 -17.55 -21.51 23.54
N GLN A 80 -17.12 -22.55 24.26
CA GLN A 80 -18.00 -23.40 25.04
C GLN A 80 -18.96 -22.51 25.81
N LYS A 81 -20.24 -22.65 25.47
CA LYS A 81 -21.35 -22.04 26.18
C LYS A 81 -21.48 -22.79 27.50
N ASP A 82 -20.68 -22.40 28.50
CA ASP A 82 -20.89 -22.81 29.88
C ASP A 82 -22.22 -22.23 30.35
N ARG A 83 -23.24 -23.07 30.20
CA ARG A 83 -24.54 -22.92 30.82
C ARG A 83 -24.35 -23.11 32.32
N GLY A 84 -24.35 -22.02 33.09
CA GLY A 84 -24.38 -22.10 34.55
C GLY A 84 -24.24 -20.74 35.21
N GLY A 85 -25.33 -20.22 35.77
CA GLY A 85 -25.33 -18.97 36.52
C GLY A 85 -24.45 -19.06 37.77
N GLY A 86 -23.38 -18.27 37.78
CA GLY A 86 -22.53 -17.99 38.94
C GLY A 86 -21.51 -16.94 38.55
N ARG A 87 -21.54 -15.75 39.19
CA ARG A 87 -20.57 -14.68 38.91
C ARG A 87 -19.16 -15.18 39.26
N HIS A 88 -18.36 -15.53 38.24
CA HIS A 88 -16.95 -15.82 38.44
C HIS A 88 -16.22 -14.54 38.84
N ARG A 89 -15.55 -14.59 39.99
CA ARG A 89 -14.74 -13.48 40.48
C ARG A 89 -13.59 -13.27 39.51
N THR A 90 -13.45 -12.05 39.02
CA THR A 90 -12.35 -11.65 38.15
C THR A 90 -11.10 -11.36 38.99
N ALA A 91 -9.92 -11.34 38.36
CA ALA A 91 -8.68 -10.94 39.05
C ALA A 91 -8.76 -9.52 39.62
N LEU A 92 -9.60 -8.66 39.03
CA LEU A 92 -9.88 -7.30 39.50
C LEU A 92 -10.69 -7.28 40.80
N ASP A 93 -11.54 -8.27 41.05
CA ASP A 93 -12.31 -8.37 42.30
C ASP A 93 -11.41 -8.55 43.54
N ARG A 94 -10.14 -8.95 43.37
CA ARG A 94 -9.17 -9.01 44.49
C ARG A 94 -8.65 -7.64 44.91
N PHE A 95 -8.60 -6.67 44.00
CA PHE A 95 -7.99 -5.37 44.27
C PHE A 95 -8.99 -4.36 44.86
N TYR A 96 -10.27 -4.48 44.53
CA TYR A 96 -11.30 -3.53 44.96
C TYR A 96 -12.06 -3.93 46.23
N ARG A 97 -11.61 -4.99 46.94
CA ARG A 97 -12.10 -5.34 48.29
C ARG A 97 -11.13 -4.85 49.35
N ARG A 98 -11.13 -3.54 49.62
CA ARG A 98 -10.76 -3.00 50.93
C ARG A 98 -11.44 -1.68 51.18
#